data_AF-A0A7V8Z416-F1
#
_entry.id   AF-A0A7V8Z416-F1
#
_cell.length_a   1.000
_cell.length_b   1.000
_cell.length_c   1.000
_cell.angle_alpha   90.00
_cell.angle_beta   90.00
_cell.angle_gamma   90.00
#
_symmetry.space_group_name_H-M   'P 1'
#
loop_
_entity.id
_entity.type
_entity.pdbx_description
1 polymer ?
#
loop_
_entity_poly.entity_id
_entity_poly.type
_entity_poly.pdbx_seq_one_letter_code
_entity_poly.pdbx_strand_id
1 'polypeptide(L)'
;MCHAARRPLLEWTALVGLGAVFLVNAVVAMVQPEDFERLVADSAFAGLSDIGWLAGLIALNDLLVGIALIATVWLARYRMHALAWAGAWLLAVSAIKLTAVA
;
A
#
# COMPACT_ATOMS: atom_id res chain seq x y z
N MET A 1 -14.27 27.20 -20.12
CA MET A 1 -13.00 27.15 -19.35
C MET A 1 -13.03 26.26 -18.09
N CYS A 2 -14.13 25.52 -17.78
CA CYS A 2 -14.24 24.74 -16.53
C CYS A 2 -13.67 23.30 -16.54
N HIS A 3 -13.11 22.80 -17.65
CA HIS A 3 -12.61 21.42 -17.73
C HIS A 3 -11.14 21.23 -17.37
N ALA A 4 -10.29 22.26 -17.54
CA ALA A 4 -8.85 22.12 -17.34
C ALA A 4 -8.45 22.00 -15.85
N ALA A 5 -9.14 22.71 -14.96
CA ALA A 5 -8.83 22.72 -13.52
C ALA A 5 -9.30 21.46 -12.76
N ARG A 6 -10.24 20.68 -13.31
CA ARG A 6 -10.77 19.46 -12.63
C ARG A 6 -9.81 18.27 -12.70
N ARG A 7 -9.04 18.15 -13.78
CA ARG A 7 -8.09 17.05 -13.97
C ARG A 7 -7.00 16.98 -12.90
N PRO A 8 -6.27 18.08 -12.57
CA PRO A 8 -5.25 18.03 -11.54
C PRO A 8 -5.84 17.75 -10.16
N LEU A 9 -7.02 18.31 -9.83
CA LEU A 9 -7.65 18.06 -8.54
C LEU A 9 -8.02 16.58 -8.36
N LEU A 10 -8.62 15.95 -9.37
CA LEU A 10 -8.98 14.52 -9.32
C LEU A 10 -7.74 13.62 -9.17
N GLU A 11 -6.68 13.93 -9.92
CA GLU A 11 -5.43 13.18 -9.84
C GLU A 11 -4.78 13.32 -8.46
N TRP A 12 -4.76 14.53 -7.89
CA TRP A 12 -4.20 14.78 -6.57
C TRP A 12 -5.02 14.07 -5.48
N THR A 13 -6.35 14.17 -5.53
CA THR A 13 -7.22 13.46 -4.59
C THR A 13 -7.02 11.95 -4.68
N ALA A 14 -6.85 11.40 -5.89
CA ALA A 14 -6.58 9.97 -6.09
C ALA A 14 -5.21 9.57 -5.50
N LEU A 15 -4.15 10.33 -5.77
CA LEU A 15 -2.81 10.03 -5.26
C LEU A 15 -2.70 10.16 -3.75
N VAL A 16 -3.28 11.23 -3.18
CA VAL A 16 -3.29 11.46 -1.73
C VAL A 16 -4.17 10.44 -1.04
N GLY A 17 -5.35 10.12 -1.59
CA GLY A 17 -6.24 9.10 -1.06
C GLY A 17 -5.59 7.71 -1.06
N LEU A 18 -4.98 7.32 -2.18
CA LEU A 18 -4.25 6.06 -2.28
C LEU A 18 -3.06 6.04 -1.30
N GLY A 19 -2.25 7.10 -1.28
CA GLY A 19 -1.13 7.21 -0.36
C GLY A 19 -1.54 7.13 1.11
N ALA A 20 -2.67 7.75 1.47
CA ALA A 20 -3.21 7.68 2.83
C ALA A 20 -3.62 6.25 3.24
N VAL A 21 -4.16 5.43 2.32
CA VAL A 21 -4.46 4.02 2.61
C VAL A 21 -3.19 3.25 3.00
N PHE A 22 -2.10 3.45 2.25
CA PHE A 22 -0.80 2.86 2.59
C PHE A 22 -0.27 3.39 3.93
N LEU A 23 -0.35 4.69 4.21
CA LEU A 23 0.07 5.23 5.51
C LEU A 23 -0.73 4.64 6.68
N VAL A 24 -2.04 4.49 6.52
CA VAL A 24 -2.88 3.86 7.54
C VAL A 24 -2.49 2.39 7.72
N ASN A 25 -2.30 1.64 6.63
CA ASN A 25 -1.86 0.25 6.73
C ASN A 25 -0.50 0.12 7.44
N ALA A 26 0.43 1.05 7.20
CA ALA A 26 1.71 1.08 7.90
C ALA A 26 1.52 1.25 9.42
N VAL A 27 0.64 2.17 9.83
CA VAL A 27 0.30 2.35 11.25
C VAL A 27 -0.35 1.09 11.82
N VAL A 28 -1.31 0.49 11.11
CA VAL A 28 -1.97 -0.74 11.57
C VAL A 28 -0.96 -1.88 11.71
N ALA A 29 -0.03 -2.03 10.76
CA ALA A 29 1.02 -3.06 10.83
C ALA A 29 2.00 -2.87 12.00
N MET A 30 2.17 -1.63 12.49
CA MET A 30 2.98 -1.35 13.69
C MET A 30 2.20 -1.56 14.99
N VAL A 31 0.90 -1.26 15.00
CA VAL A 31 0.06 -1.30 16.22
C VAL A 31 -0.56 -2.67 16.45
N GLN A 32 -0.89 -3.39 15.38
CA GLN A 32 -1.53 -4.71 15.38
C GLN A 32 -0.78 -5.65 14.39
N PRO A 33 0.51 -5.93 14.63
CA PRO A 33 1.30 -6.82 13.76
C PRO A 33 0.72 -8.24 13.67
N GLU A 34 0.12 -8.73 14.75
CA GLU A 34 -0.48 -10.07 14.85
C GLU A 34 -1.61 -10.31 13.84
N ASP A 35 -2.36 -9.26 13.47
CA ASP A 35 -3.42 -9.37 12.47
C ASP A 35 -2.86 -9.69 11.08
N PHE A 36 -1.69 -9.13 10.74
CA PHE A 36 -1.01 -9.39 9.47
C PHE A 36 -0.35 -10.76 9.46
N GLU A 37 0.29 -11.16 10.56
CA GLU A 37 0.89 -12.48 10.68
C GLU A 37 -0.16 -13.58 10.57
N ARG A 38 -1.31 -13.39 11.25
CA ARG A 38 -2.44 -14.30 11.17
C ARG A 38 -3.03 -14.35 9.76
N LEU A 39 -3.21 -13.20 9.11
CA LEU A 39 -3.70 -13.15 7.74
C LEU A 39 -2.81 -13.94 6.77
N VAL A 40 -1.49 -13.87 6.94
CA VAL A 40 -0.54 -14.63 6.13
C VAL A 40 -0.57 -16.11 6.50
N ALA A 41 -0.65 -16.45 7.79
CA ALA A 41 -0.76 -17.82 8.28
C ALA A 41 -2.02 -18.53 7.76
N ASP A 42 -3.13 -17.81 7.65
CA ASP A 42 -4.41 -18.33 7.15
C ASP A 42 -4.44 -18.40 5.60
N SER A 43 -3.46 -17.79 4.91
CA SER A 43 -3.38 -17.77 3.45
C SER A 43 -2.66 -18.99 2.84
N ALA A 44 -2.73 -19.12 1.52
CA ALA A 44 -1.92 -20.10 0.78
C ALA A 44 -0.39 -19.89 0.93
N PHE A 45 0.03 -18.79 1.55
CA PHE A 45 1.41 -18.41 1.81
C PHE A 45 1.82 -18.57 3.28
N ALA A 46 1.15 -19.45 4.05
CA ALA A 46 1.41 -19.68 5.47
C ALA A 46 2.90 -19.84 5.84
N GLY A 47 3.72 -20.42 4.97
CA GLY A 47 5.18 -20.55 5.21
C GLY A 47 5.95 -19.21 5.34
N LEU A 48 5.32 -18.07 5.03
CA LEU A 48 5.89 -16.74 5.24
C LEU A 48 5.60 -16.17 6.64
N SER A 49 4.62 -16.68 7.40
CA SER A 49 4.26 -16.11 8.70
C SER A 49 5.30 -16.37 9.79
N ASP A 50 6.15 -17.39 9.64
CA ASP A 50 7.28 -17.66 10.54
C ASP A 50 8.39 -16.60 10.46
N ILE A 51 8.30 -15.67 9.50
CA ILE A 51 9.23 -14.57 9.35
C ILE A 51 8.83 -13.47 10.35
N GLY A 52 9.36 -13.53 11.57
CA GLY A 52 9.05 -12.59 12.67
C GLY A 52 9.39 -11.10 12.42
N TRP A 53 9.86 -10.73 11.23
CA TRP A 53 10.06 -9.35 10.78
C TRP A 53 9.14 -8.96 9.62
N LEU A 54 8.19 -9.83 9.23
CA LEU A 54 7.28 -9.62 8.10
C LEU A 54 6.35 -8.43 8.33
N ALA A 55 5.73 -8.31 9.51
CA ALA A 55 4.90 -7.16 9.84
C ALA A 55 5.70 -5.85 9.78
N GLY A 56 6.96 -5.86 10.24
CA GLY A 56 7.88 -4.74 10.14
C GLY A 56 8.21 -4.34 8.69
N LEU A 57 8.39 -5.31 7.79
CA LEU A 57 8.56 -5.04 6.36
C LEU A 57 7.33 -4.43 5.73
N ILE A 58 6.15 -4.98 6.04
CA ILE A 58 4.88 -4.47 5.53
C ILE A 58 4.71 -3.03 5.97
N ALA A 59 4.95 -2.74 7.25
CA ALA A 59 4.89 -1.39 7.81
C ALA A 59 5.86 -0.42 7.10
N LEU A 60 7.12 -0.84 6.91
CA LEU A 60 8.12 -0.02 6.24
C LEU A 60 7.78 0.23 4.77
N ASN A 61 7.39 -0.82 4.05
CA ASN A 61 6.99 -0.70 2.65
C ASN A 61 5.80 0.26 2.53
N ASP A 62 4.75 0.05 3.31
CA ASP A 62 3.54 0.84 3.20
C ASP A 62 3.78 2.32 3.57
N LEU A 63 4.65 2.58 4.54
CA LEU A 63 5.09 3.94 4.85
C LEU A 63 5.80 4.60 3.66
N LEU A 64 6.78 3.90 3.07
CA LEU A 64 7.56 4.43 1.94
C LEU A 64 6.69 4.65 0.71
N VAL A 65 5.77 3.73 0.41
CA VAL A 65 4.86 3.84 -0.74
C VAL A 65 3.86 4.97 -0.52
N GLY A 66 3.28 5.09 0.68
CA GLY A 66 2.37 6.17 1.03
C GLY A 66 3.02 7.55 0.87
N ILE A 67 4.23 7.72 1.41
CA ILE A 67 5.02 8.95 1.24
C ILE A 67 5.36 9.19 -0.23
N ALA A 68 5.81 8.16 -0.96
CA ALA A 68 6.20 8.30 -2.36
C ALA A 68 5.02 8.75 -3.24
N LEU A 69 3.84 8.15 -3.06
CA LEU A 69 2.63 8.52 -3.80
C LEU A 69 2.24 9.97 -3.54
N ILE A 70 2.24 10.41 -2.27
CA ILE A 70 1.94 11.80 -1.91
C ILE A 70 3.01 12.75 -2.47
N ALA A 71 4.29 12.41 -2.38
CA ALA A 71 5.39 13.22 -2.90
C ALA A 71 5.30 13.42 -4.42
N THR A 72 4.71 12.47 -5.17
CA THR A 72 4.55 12.59 -6.63
C THR A 72 3.55 13.67 -7.07
N VAL A 73 2.81 14.26 -6.13
CA VAL A 73 2.03 15.49 -6.37
C VAL A 73 2.96 16.63 -6.81
N TRP A 74 4.12 16.76 -6.16
CA TRP A 74 5.13 17.76 -6.49
C TRP A 74 6.26 17.22 -7.38
N LEU A 75 6.50 15.91 -7.34
CA LEU A 75 7.59 15.24 -8.08
C LEU A 75 7.04 14.29 -9.15
N ALA A 76 6.37 14.86 -10.16
CA ALA A 76 5.69 14.09 -11.20
C ALA A 76 6.59 13.10 -11.96
N ARG A 77 7.91 13.37 -12.05
CA ARG A 77 8.88 12.48 -12.73
C ARG A 77 8.93 11.05 -12.19
N TYR A 78 8.56 10.84 -10.92
CA TYR A 78 8.59 9.52 -10.27
C TYR A 78 7.21 8.84 -10.19
N ARG A 79 6.16 9.50 -10.66
CA ARG A 79 4.76 9.05 -10.50
C ARG A 79 4.52 7.65 -11.07
N MET A 80 5.02 7.38 -12.27
CA MET A 80 4.91 6.06 -12.91
C MET A 80 5.52 4.95 -12.05
N HIS A 81 6.71 5.17 -11.50
CA HIS A 81 7.42 4.16 -10.69
C HIS A 81 6.70 3.92 -9.36
N ALA A 82 6.26 4.99 -8.69
CA ALA A 82 5.50 4.89 -7.45
C ALA A 82 4.16 4.16 -7.65
N LEU A 83 3.43 4.48 -8.73
CA LEU A 83 2.17 3.80 -9.07
C LEU A 83 2.39 2.33 -9.45
N ALA A 84 3.44 2.03 -10.23
CA ALA A 84 3.75 0.66 -10.63
C ALA A 84 4.05 -0.21 -9.40
N TRP A 85 4.89 0.30 -8.48
CA TRP A 85 5.21 -0.43 -7.25
C TRP A 85 3.99 -0.57 -6.33
N ALA A 86 3.23 0.50 -6.13
CA ALA A 86 1.98 0.45 -5.36
C ALA A 86 0.99 -0.58 -5.93
N GLY A 87 0.83 -0.61 -7.26
CA GLY A 87 0.00 -1.59 -7.94
C GLY A 87 0.48 -3.02 -7.75
N ALA A 88 1.78 -3.28 -7.94
CA ALA A 88 2.36 -4.61 -7.72
C ALA A 88 2.15 -5.09 -6.27
N TRP A 89 2.37 -4.21 -5.29
CA TRP A 89 2.16 -4.53 -3.89
C TRP A 89 0.69 -4.82 -3.57
N LEU A 90 -0.24 -4.01 -4.07
CA LEU A 90 -1.67 -4.24 -3.88
C LEU A 90 -2.11 -5.56 -4.49
N LEU A 91 -1.57 -5.97 -5.64
CA LEU A 91 -1.85 -7.27 -6.23
C LEU A 91 -1.34 -8.41 -5.34
N ALA A 92 -0.12 -8.30 -4.80
CA ALA A 92 0.45 -9.30 -3.89
C ALA A 92 -0.40 -9.44 -2.61
N VAL A 93 -0.72 -8.32 -1.95
CA VAL A 93 -1.55 -8.31 -0.74
C VAL A 93 -2.97 -8.82 -1.03
N SER A 94 -3.53 -8.49 -2.20
CA SER A 94 -4.84 -9.00 -2.61
C SER A 94 -4.81 -10.52 -2.79
N ALA A 95 -3.75 -11.09 -3.37
CA ALA A 95 -3.61 -12.54 -3.49
C ALA A 95 -3.53 -13.24 -2.12
N ILE A 96 -2.79 -12.66 -1.17
CA ILE A 96 -2.76 -13.16 0.22
C ILE A 96 -4.16 -13.12 0.83
N LYS A 97 -4.84 -11.98 0.77
CA LYS A 97 -6.19 -11.82 1.35
C LYS A 97 -7.21 -12.75 0.72
N LEU A 98 -7.19 -12.90 -0.61
CA LEU A 98 -8.12 -13.78 -1.32
C LEU A 98 -7.91 -15.25 -0.98
N THR A 99 -6.66 -15.68 -0.78
CA THR A 99 -6.35 -17.06 -0.40
C THR A 99 -6.53 -17.34 1.09
N ALA A 100 -6.52 -16.31 1.94
CA ALA A 100 -6.80 -16.43 3.37
C ALA A 100 -8.29 -16.65 3.71
N VAL A 101 -9.18 -16.28 2.79
CA VAL A 101 -10.64 -16.44 2.97
C VAL A 101 -11.23 -17.57 2.12
N ALA A 102 -10.38 -18.31 1.39
CA ALA A 102 -10.75 -19.41 0.51
C ALA A 102 -10.69 -20.75 1.25
#